data_AF-A0A0F7W5J3-F1
#
_entry.id   AF-A0A0F7W5J3-F1
#
_cell.length_a   1.000
_cell.length_b   1.000
_cell.length_c   1.000
_cell.angle_alpha   90.00
_cell.angle_beta   90.00
_cell.angle_gamma   90.00
#
_symmetry.space_group_name_H-M   'P 1'
#
loop_
_entity.id
_entity.type
_entity.pdbx_description
1 polymer ?
#
loop_
_entity_poly.entity_id
_entity_poly.type
_entity_poly.pdbx_seq_one_letter_code
_entity_poly.pdbx_strand_id
1 'polypeptide(L)'
;MTAFPEAADCAADRERSHAAVTELARRARRTGELRAGFVVDDLILMLTAHRGVQDLPPADRLTASSRFAAYMIEAFRALPGTEPRPPLPSAPRLRP
;
A
#
# COMPACT_ATOMS: atom_id res chain seq x y z
N MET A 1 10.77 13.24 -32.12
CA MET A 1 11.14 12.36 -31.00
C MET A 1 9.86 12.12 -30.18
N THR A 2 9.03 11.16 -30.58
CA THR A 2 7.79 10.83 -29.86
C THR A 2 8.17 10.00 -28.65
N ALA A 3 8.14 10.61 -27.47
CA ALA A 3 8.29 9.90 -26.20
C ALA A 3 7.19 8.84 -26.09
N PHE A 4 7.58 7.65 -25.61
CA PHE A 4 6.75 6.44 -25.49
C PHE A 4 5.33 6.75 -24.96
N PRO A 5 4.29 6.71 -25.81
CA PRO A 5 2.91 7.02 -25.41
C PRO A 5 2.40 6.11 -24.29
N GLU A 6 2.79 4.84 -24.33
CA GLU A 6 2.45 3.83 -23.31
C GLU A 6 2.99 4.19 -21.91
N ALA A 7 4.11 4.91 -21.81
CA ALA A 7 4.65 5.37 -20.54
C ALA A 7 3.81 6.52 -19.95
N ALA A 8 3.24 7.39 -20.80
CA ALA A 8 2.33 8.45 -20.37
C ALA A 8 0.98 7.87 -19.89
N ASP A 9 0.47 6.84 -20.56
CA ASP A 9 -0.75 6.13 -20.15
C ASP A 9 -0.56 5.38 -18.82
N CYS A 10 0.60 4.73 -18.64
CA CYS A 10 0.93 4.08 -17.38
C CYS A 10 1.03 5.09 -16.21
N ALA A 11 1.56 6.29 -16.46
CA ALA A 11 1.62 7.36 -15.45
C ALA A 11 0.21 7.86 -15.08
N ALA A 12 -0.68 8.04 -16.06
CA ALA A 12 -2.07 8.45 -15.83
C ALA A 12 -2.87 7.40 -15.04
N ASP A 13 -2.69 6.11 -15.35
CA ASP A 13 -3.31 5.01 -14.60
C ASP A 13 -2.78 4.91 -13.17
N ARG A 14 -1.49 5.16 -12.98
CA ARG A 14 -0.85 5.19 -11.66
C ARG A 14 -1.41 6.32 -10.79
N GLU A 15 -1.58 7.51 -11.35
CA GLU A 15 -2.16 8.66 -10.62
C GLU A 15 -3.63 8.41 -10.26
N ARG A 16 -4.42 7.87 -11.20
CA ARG A 16 -5.83 7.49 -10.93
C ARG A 16 -5.93 6.45 -9.81
N SER A 17 -5.06 5.44 -9.84
CA SER A 17 -5.00 4.40 -8.81
C SER A 17 -4.60 4.99 -7.46
N HIS A 18 -3.63 5.90 -7.44
CA HIS A 18 -3.18 6.60 -6.24
C HIS A 18 -4.29 7.46 -5.62
N ALA A 19 -5.04 8.21 -6.43
CA ALA A 19 -6.19 8.99 -5.98
C ALA A 19 -7.31 8.09 -5.42
N ALA A 20 -7.61 6.97 -6.09
CA ALA A 20 -8.62 6.02 -5.63
C ALA A 20 -8.24 5.37 -4.28
N VAL A 21 -6.97 5.01 -4.11
CA VAL A 21 -6.43 4.50 -2.84
C VAL A 21 -6.49 5.56 -1.75
N THR A 22 -6.12 6.81 -2.06
CA THR A 22 -6.17 7.92 -1.10
C THR A 22 -7.59 8.08 -0.54
N GLU A 23 -8.59 8.02 -1.41
CA GLU A 23 -9.99 8.12 -1.00
C GLU A 23 -10.47 6.86 -0.24
N LEU A 24 -10.02 5.66 -0.63
CA LEU A 24 -10.29 4.44 0.12
C LEU A 24 -9.72 4.52 1.55
N ALA A 25 -8.46 4.93 1.69
CA ALA A 25 -7.82 5.11 2.98
C ALA A 25 -8.54 6.15 3.84
N ARG A 26 -8.99 7.27 3.24
CA ARG A 26 -9.80 8.27 3.93
C ARG A 26 -11.11 7.69 4.47
N ARG A 27 -11.81 6.88 3.68
CA ARG A 27 -13.05 6.20 4.09
C ARG A 27 -12.80 5.20 5.21
N ALA A 28 -11.76 4.38 5.11
CA ALA A 28 -11.40 3.40 6.14
C ALA A 28 -10.96 4.05 7.47
N ARG A 29 -10.27 5.21 7.43
CA ARG A 29 -9.99 6.00 8.64
C ARG A 29 -11.27 6.52 9.29
N ARG A 30 -12.25 6.98 8.49
CA ARG A 30 -13.54 7.47 9.01
C ARG A 30 -14.35 6.39 9.71
N THR A 31 -14.23 5.13 9.30
CA THR A 31 -14.91 4.01 9.98
C THR A 31 -14.16 3.53 11.22
N GLY A 32 -12.97 4.07 11.51
CA GLY A 32 -12.13 3.62 12.61
C GLY A 32 -11.44 2.28 12.35
N GLU A 33 -11.48 1.76 11.11
CA GLU A 33 -10.89 0.47 10.75
C GLU A 33 -9.41 0.60 10.36
N LEU A 34 -8.97 1.81 9.98
CA LEU A 34 -7.58 2.09 9.60
C LEU A 34 -6.84 2.84 10.70
N ARG A 35 -5.65 2.36 11.06
CA ARG A 35 -4.82 2.94 12.13
C ARG A 35 -4.58 4.44 11.98
N ALA A 36 -4.48 5.12 13.11
CA ALA A 36 -3.99 6.49 13.16
C ALA A 36 -2.54 6.53 12.63
N GLY A 37 -2.27 7.46 11.71
CA GLY A 37 -0.95 7.65 11.09
C GLY A 37 -0.73 6.92 9.76
N PHE A 38 -1.69 6.12 9.26
CA PHE A 38 -1.57 5.54 7.92
C PHE A 38 -1.53 6.64 6.84
N VAL A 39 -0.53 6.57 5.97
CA VAL A 39 -0.40 7.42 4.77
C VAL A 39 -0.25 6.55 3.52
N VAL A 40 -0.52 7.12 2.34
CA VAL A 40 -0.49 6.37 1.08
C VAL A 40 0.91 5.84 0.75
N ASP A 41 1.96 6.54 1.20
CA ASP A 41 3.34 6.08 1.11
C ASP A 41 3.57 4.73 1.81
N ASP A 42 2.80 4.39 2.85
CA ASP A 42 2.87 3.07 3.51
C ASP A 42 2.40 1.95 2.57
N LEU A 43 1.39 2.22 1.72
CA LEU A 43 0.96 1.27 0.69
C LEU A 43 2.01 1.13 -0.41
N ILE A 44 2.62 2.24 -0.83
CA ILE A 44 3.69 2.20 -1.83
C ILE A 44 4.89 1.41 -1.29
N LEU A 45 5.23 1.60 -0.02
CA LEU A 45 6.26 0.83 0.68
C LEU A 45 5.91 -0.66 0.72
N MET A 46 4.66 -1.00 1.06
CA MET A 46 4.14 -2.37 1.03
C MET A 46 4.30 -3.02 -0.36
N LEU A 47 3.88 -2.34 -1.42
CA LEU A 47 3.97 -2.85 -2.79
C LEU A 47 5.43 -2.99 -3.25
N THR A 48 6.31 -2.12 -2.77
CA THR A 48 7.75 -2.21 -3.02
C THR A 48 8.32 -3.46 -2.35
N ALA A 49 8.01 -3.70 -1.08
CA ALA A 49 8.43 -4.91 -0.36
C ALA A 49 7.84 -6.19 -0.97
N HIS A 50 6.60 -6.14 -1.46
CA HIS A 50 5.93 -7.25 -2.14
C HIS A 50 6.70 -7.73 -3.38
N ARG A 51 7.55 -6.89 -4.02
CA ARG A 51 8.37 -7.35 -5.15
C ARG A 51 9.26 -8.54 -4.80
N GLY A 52 9.73 -8.67 -3.55
CA GLY A 52 10.50 -9.85 -3.13
C GLY A 52 9.71 -11.16 -3.19
N VAL A 53 8.36 -11.11 -3.11
CA VAL A 53 7.50 -12.30 -3.31
C VAL A 53 7.57 -12.79 -4.75
N GLN A 54 7.84 -11.90 -5.71
CA GLN A 54 7.93 -12.25 -7.12
C GLN A 54 9.17 -13.06 -7.47
N ASP A 55 10.18 -13.06 -6.58
CA ASP A 55 11.41 -13.86 -6.76
C ASP A 55 11.22 -15.33 -6.35
N LEU A 56 10.09 -15.67 -5.70
CA LEU A 56 9.76 -17.06 -5.34
C LEU A 56 9.41 -17.92 -6.57
N PRO A 57 9.49 -19.26 -6.44
CA PRO A 57 9.01 -20.19 -7.46
C PRO A 57 7.54 -19.90 -7.84
N PRO A 58 7.14 -19.99 -9.13
CA PRO A 58 5.79 -19.65 -9.57
C PRO A 58 4.67 -20.35 -8.79
N ALA A 59 4.90 -21.59 -8.36
CA ALA A 59 3.94 -22.37 -7.57
C ALA A 59 3.64 -21.76 -6.19
N ASP A 60 4.58 -21.00 -5.61
CA ASP A 60 4.46 -20.45 -4.26
C ASP A 60 3.99 -18.99 -4.24
N ARG A 61 4.13 -18.27 -5.37
CA ARG A 61 3.88 -16.82 -5.46
C ARG A 61 2.49 -16.43 -5.01
N LEU A 62 1.45 -17.17 -5.41
CA LEU A 62 0.07 -16.82 -5.07
C LEU A 62 -0.17 -16.93 -3.56
N THR A 63 0.28 -18.03 -2.95
CA THR A 63 0.14 -18.28 -1.51
C THR A 63 0.94 -17.27 -0.69
N ALA A 64 2.19 -17.02 -1.09
CA ALA A 64 3.05 -16.04 -0.44
C ALA A 64 2.50 -14.61 -0.58
N SER A 65 1.98 -14.26 -1.75
CA SER A 65 1.33 -12.96 -2.01
C SER A 65 0.12 -12.74 -1.12
N SER A 66 -0.77 -13.74 -1.08
CA SER A 66 -2.01 -13.68 -0.28
C SER A 66 -1.70 -13.57 1.21
N ARG A 67 -0.71 -14.35 1.70
CA ARG A 67 -0.28 -14.31 3.09
C ARG A 67 0.40 -12.99 3.45
N PHE A 68 1.24 -12.46 2.56
CA PHE A 68 1.85 -11.14 2.73
C PHE A 68 0.79 -10.04 2.81
N ALA A 69 -0.18 -10.04 1.89
CA ALA A 69 -1.28 -9.09 1.90
C ALA A 69 -2.10 -9.17 3.21
N ALA A 70 -2.37 -10.37 3.72
CA ALA A 70 -3.06 -10.56 4.99
C ALA A 70 -2.29 -9.92 6.16
N TYR A 71 -0.98 -10.14 6.26
CA TYR A 71 -0.16 -9.50 7.30
C TYR A 71 -0.16 -7.97 7.19
N MET A 72 -0.11 -7.43 5.98
CA MET A 72 -0.09 -5.99 5.78
C MET A 72 -1.43 -5.33 6.10
N ILE A 73 -2.54 -5.96 5.70
CA ILE A 73 -3.89 -5.51 6.07
C ILE A 73 -4.04 -5.52 7.60
N GLU A 74 -3.60 -6.59 8.26
CA GLU A 74 -3.62 -6.68 9.72
C GLU A 74 -2.75 -5.58 10.38
N ALA A 75 -1.56 -5.31 9.84
CA ALA A 75 -0.67 -4.26 10.34
C ALA A 75 -1.26 -2.84 10.19
N PHE A 76 -2.15 -2.63 9.21
CA PHE A 76 -2.82 -1.35 8.98
C PHE A 76 -4.15 -1.19 9.72
N ARG A 77 -4.72 -2.26 10.27
CA ARG A 77 -5.96 -2.16 11.05
C ARG A 77 -5.79 -1.28 12.28
N ALA A 78 -6.80 -0.48 12.60
CA ALA A 78 -6.91 0.08 13.93
C ALA A 78 -7.39 -1.04 14.86
N LEU A 79 -6.70 -1.26 15.98
CA LEU A 79 -7.15 -2.20 17.00
C LEU A 79 -7.92 -1.43 18.08
N PRO A 80 -9.23 -1.71 18.29
CA PRO A 80 -9.98 -1.10 19.39
C PRO A 80 -9.45 -1.61 20.74
N GLY A 81 -9.29 -0.72 21.72
CA GLY A 81 -8.99 -1.12 23.11
C GLY A 81 -7.56 -1.59 23.39
N THR A 82 -6.64 -1.46 22.45
CA THR A 82 -5.20 -1.63 22.72
C THR A 82 -4.59 -0.30 23.14
N GLU A 83 -3.57 -0.36 24.00
CA GLU A 83 -2.77 0.81 24.37
C GLU A 83 -2.29 1.58 23.12
N PRO A 84 -2.15 2.91 23.20
CA PRO A 84 -1.65 3.71 22.09
C PRO A 84 -0.32 3.14 21.58
N ARG A 85 -0.34 2.53 20.39
CA ARG A 85 0.88 2.02 19.76
C ARG A 85 1.80 3.22 19.52
N PRO A 86 3.11 3.11 19.77
CA PRO A 86 4.03 4.20 19.51
C PRO A 86 3.88 4.71 18.07
N PRO A 87 3.98 6.03 17.84
CA PRO A 87 3.85 6.60 16.51
C PRO A 87 4.88 5.98 15.59
N LEU A 88 4.49 5.75 14.33
CA LEU A 88 5.47 5.33 13.32
C LEU A 88 6.47 6.46 13.07
N PRO A 89 7.72 6.11 12.69
CA PRO A 89 8.61 7.08 12.09
C PRO A 89 7.94 7.72 10.86
N SER A 90 8.36 8.95 10.52
CA SER A 90 7.83 9.65 9.36
C SER A 90 7.94 8.80 8.11
N ALA A 91 6.85 8.71 7.36
CA ALA A 91 6.82 7.95 6.13
C ALA A 91 7.87 8.50 5.13
N PRO A 92 8.55 7.62 4.40
CA PRO A 92 9.43 8.04 3.31
C PRO A 92 8.59 8.72 2.23
N ARG A 93 9.13 9.77 1.60
CA ARG A 93 8.45 10.42 0.47
C ARG A 93 8.63 9.57 -0.78
N LEU A 94 7.79 8.57 -0.93
CA LEU A 94 7.77 7.70 -2.10
C LEU A 94 6.88 8.34 -3.17
N ARG A 95 7.36 9.47 -3.71
CA ARG A 95 6.71 10.09 -4.87
C ARG A 95 6.71 9.09 -6.03
N PRO A 96 5.60 8.93 -6.77
CA PRO A 96 5.64 8.34 -8.10
C PRO A 96 6.47 9.21 -9.06
#